data_AF-A0A6G8I2V1-F1
#
_entry.id   AF-A0A6G8I2V1-F1
#
_cell.length_a   1.000
_cell.length_b   1.000
_cell.length_c   1.000
_cell.angle_alpha   90.00
_cell.angle_beta   90.00
_cell.angle_gamma   90.00
#
_symmetry.space_group_name_H-M   'P 1'
#
loop_
_entity.id
_entity.type
_entity.pdbx_description
1 polymer ?
#
loop_
_entity_poly.entity_id
_entity_poly.type
_entity_poly.pdbx_seq_one_letter_code
_entity_poly.pdbx_strand_id
1 'polypeptide(L)'
;MINVVYNNYSTLAPSSGAYRGAYRWYKKFHNAGYDVRIRKLEENDLKVFSELEIDIRSQVNSHSLCWLIIYDDKQKRKYITNESREISFEDVVGLFRTRQERRVEMQEILARLHATCSLASSK
;
A
#
# COMPACT_ATOMS: atom_id res chain seq x y z
N MET A 1 -6.16 -8.05 4.39
CA MET A 1 -6.59 -6.73 4.89
C MET A 1 -5.38 -5.82 4.83
N ILE A 2 -5.57 -4.59 4.36
CA ILE A 2 -4.47 -3.61 4.30
C ILE A 2 -4.36 -2.93 5.66
N ASN A 3 -3.18 -2.97 6.25
CA ASN A 3 -2.91 -2.33 7.54
C ASN A 3 -2.08 -1.07 7.30
N VAL A 4 -2.58 0.07 7.79
CA VAL A 4 -1.89 1.37 7.78
C VAL A 4 -1.46 1.68 9.21
N VAL A 5 -0.17 1.54 9.48
CA VAL A 5 0.43 1.72 10.81
C VAL A 5 1.20 3.03 10.85
N TYR A 6 0.93 3.86 11.86
CA TYR A 6 1.67 5.09 12.10
C TYR A 6 2.52 5.00 13.38
N ASN A 7 3.71 5.56 13.31
CA ASN A 7 4.68 5.55 14.40
C ASN A 7 5.13 6.98 14.74
N ASN A 8 4.58 7.52 15.83
CA ASN A 8 4.96 8.84 16.34
C ASN A 8 6.27 8.82 17.16
N TYR A 9 6.85 7.65 17.43
CA TYR A 9 8.14 7.52 18.12
C TYR A 9 9.33 7.70 17.18
N SER A 10 9.11 7.67 15.86
CA SER A 10 10.15 7.94 14.89
C SER A 10 10.65 9.38 15.01
N THR A 11 11.97 9.56 15.07
CA THR A 11 12.62 10.88 15.01
C THR A 11 12.39 11.59 13.67
N LEU A 12 11.92 10.88 12.65
CA LEU A 12 11.59 11.39 11.33
C LEU A 12 10.08 11.63 11.14
N ALA A 13 9.26 11.41 12.18
CA ALA A 13 7.84 11.67 12.10
C ALA A 13 7.56 13.17 11.93
N PRO A 14 6.49 13.56 11.21
CA PRO A 14 6.06 14.96 11.14
C PRO A 14 5.79 15.52 12.54
N SER A 15 6.14 16.78 12.78
CA SER A 15 5.90 17.47 14.07
C SER A 15 4.42 17.49 14.48
N SER A 16 3.51 17.52 13.49
CA SER A 16 2.07 17.40 13.71
C SER A 16 1.57 15.99 14.05
N GLY A 17 2.48 15.01 14.12
CA GLY A 17 2.20 13.58 14.24
C GLY A 17 2.01 12.88 12.89
N ALA A 18 2.34 11.59 12.85
CA ALA A 18 2.23 10.70 11.69
C ALA A 18 0.78 10.29 11.35
N TYR A 19 -0.15 10.44 12.30
CA TYR A 19 -1.55 10.02 12.13
C TYR A 19 -2.20 10.66 10.89
N ARG A 20 -2.01 11.97 10.67
CA ARG A 20 -2.61 12.65 9.51
C ARG A 20 -2.09 12.07 8.19
N GLY A 21 -0.81 11.73 8.13
CA GLY A 21 -0.21 11.07 6.97
C GLY A 21 -0.83 9.69 6.72
N ALA A 22 -0.92 8.87 7.76
CA ALA A 22 -1.56 7.55 7.70
C ALA A 22 -3.05 7.62 7.33
N TYR A 23 -3.79 8.58 7.88
CA TYR A 23 -5.23 8.71 7.61
C TYR A 23 -5.52 9.03 6.13
N ARG A 24 -4.64 9.78 5.47
CA ARG A 24 -4.73 9.97 4.01
C ARG A 24 -4.63 8.63 3.28
N TRP A 25 -3.61 7.83 3.60
CA TRP A 25 -3.44 6.51 3.01
C TRP A 25 -4.62 5.57 3.28
N TYR A 26 -5.13 5.55 4.51
CA TYR A 26 -6.34 4.83 4.86
C TYR A 26 -7.51 5.17 3.92
N LYS A 27 -7.84 6.47 3.78
CA LYS A 27 -8.93 6.91 2.89
C LYS A 27 -8.71 6.45 1.47
N LYS A 28 -7.46 6.49 0.99
CA LYS A 28 -7.10 6.15 -0.38
C LYS A 28 -7.32 4.66 -0.68
N PHE A 29 -6.84 3.76 0.18
CA PHE A 29 -7.13 2.33 0.03
C PHE A 29 -8.61 2.00 0.24
N HIS A 30 -9.26 2.64 1.20
CA HIS A 30 -10.68 2.44 1.47
C HIS A 30 -11.55 2.85 0.27
N ASN A 31 -11.28 4.01 -0.33
CA ASN A 31 -12.00 4.48 -1.52
C ASN A 31 -11.76 3.59 -2.74
N ALA A 32 -10.64 2.87 -2.78
CA ALA A 32 -10.35 1.88 -3.80
C ALA A 32 -11.01 0.51 -3.54
N GLY A 33 -11.83 0.39 -2.48
CA GLY A 33 -12.61 -0.81 -2.17
C GLY A 33 -11.87 -1.85 -1.34
N TYR A 34 -10.70 -1.54 -0.80
CA TYR A 34 -10.00 -2.46 0.10
C TYR A 34 -10.61 -2.46 1.50
N ASP A 35 -10.50 -3.61 2.17
CA ASP A 35 -10.64 -3.69 3.62
C ASP A 35 -9.34 -3.18 4.28
N VAL A 36 -9.45 -2.06 5.01
CA VAL A 36 -8.32 -1.30 5.54
C VAL A 36 -8.49 -1.01 7.02
N ARG A 37 -7.42 -1.22 7.79
CA ARG A 37 -7.33 -0.81 9.19
C ARG A 37 -6.23 0.23 9.39
N ILE A 38 -6.54 1.31 10.10
CA ILE A 38 -5.54 2.28 10.56
C ILE A 38 -5.31 2.14 12.07
N ARG A 39 -4.04 2.15 12.50
CA ARG A 39 -3.71 2.05 13.93
C ARG A 39 -2.29 2.54 14.23
N LYS A 40 -2.02 2.79 15.51
CA LYS A 40 -0.68 3.13 16.00
C LYS A 40 0.21 1.89 16.00
N LEU A 41 1.52 2.09 15.85
CA LEU A 41 2.52 1.06 16.08
C LEU A 41 2.49 0.61 17.55
N GLU A 42 2.37 -0.70 17.75
CA GLU A 42 2.40 -1.39 19.04
C GLU A 42 3.55 -2.42 19.06
N GLU A 43 3.95 -2.87 20.25
CA GLU A 43 5.07 -3.82 20.41
C GLU A 43 4.82 -5.15 19.68
N ASN A 44 3.57 -5.63 19.70
CA ASN A 44 3.15 -6.84 18.99
C ASN A 44 3.34 -6.76 17.48
N ASP A 45 3.43 -5.56 16.90
CA ASP A 45 3.64 -5.38 15.46
C ASP A 45 5.02 -5.85 15.02
N LEU A 46 6.02 -5.76 15.90
CA LEU A 46 7.38 -6.19 15.57
C LEU A 46 7.43 -7.68 15.25
N LYS A 47 6.65 -8.49 15.98
CA LYS A 47 6.52 -9.92 15.70
C LYS A 47 5.84 -10.17 14.36
N VAL A 48 4.73 -9.48 14.10
CA VAL A 48 4.00 -9.58 12.81
C VAL A 48 4.88 -9.16 11.64
N PHE A 49 5.65 -8.08 11.78
CA PHE A 49 6.57 -7.61 10.75
C PHE A 49 7.69 -8.60 10.48
N SER A 50 8.21 -9.26 11.52
CA SER A 50 9.19 -10.33 11.35
C SER A 50 8.59 -11.52 10.58
N GLU A 51 7.39 -11.97 10.94
CA GLU A 51 6.70 -13.09 10.27
C GLU A 51 6.38 -12.78 8.79
N LEU A 52 6.02 -11.53 8.50
CA LEU A 52 5.70 -11.05 7.16
C LEU A 52 6.93 -10.56 6.37
N GLU A 53 8.13 -10.60 6.95
CA GLU A 53 9.38 -10.15 6.32
C GLU A 53 9.31 -8.67 5.86
N ILE A 54 8.78 -7.82 6.75
CA ILE A 54 8.64 -6.37 6.57
C ILE A 54 9.82 -5.69 7.24
N ASP A 55 10.61 -4.94 6.47
CA ASP A 55 11.66 -4.08 7.01
C ASP A 55 11.11 -2.68 7.27
N ILE A 56 11.16 -2.27 8.54
CA ILE A 56 10.66 -0.98 9.01
C ILE A 56 11.78 -0.03 9.42
N ARG A 57 13.05 -0.41 9.27
CA ARG A 57 14.18 0.46 9.58
C ARG A 57 14.23 1.61 8.59
N SER A 58 14.51 2.81 9.10
CA SER A 58 14.73 3.96 8.24
C SER A 58 16.07 3.79 7.49
N GLN A 59 16.03 4.04 6.19
CA GLN A 59 17.19 4.13 5.30
C GLN A 59 17.91 5.48 5.47
N VAL A 60 17.22 6.49 6.00
CA VAL A 60 17.76 7.83 6.27
C VAL A 60 18.45 7.90 7.63
N ASN A 61 17.89 7.24 8.66
CA ASN A 61 18.46 7.18 10.00
C ASN A 61 18.41 5.76 10.55
N SER A 62 19.56 5.08 10.59
CA SER A 62 19.68 3.69 11.02
C SER A 62 19.24 3.40 12.46
N HIS A 63 19.14 4.42 13.31
CA HIS A 63 18.66 4.32 14.69
C HIS A 63 17.15 4.60 14.81
N SER A 64 16.46 4.83 13.70
CA SER A 64 15.04 5.17 13.65
C SER A 64 14.23 4.16 12.86
N LEU A 65 12.94 4.14 13.12
CA LEU A 65 11.96 3.34 12.38
C LEU A 65 11.17 4.27 11.44
N CYS A 66 10.66 3.71 10.35
CA CYS A 66 9.73 4.39 9.48
C CYS A 66 8.52 4.90 10.29
N TRP A 67 8.07 6.12 10.00
CA TRP A 67 6.92 6.74 10.67
C TRP A 67 5.58 6.29 10.07
N LEU A 68 5.61 5.71 8.87
CA LEU A 68 4.47 5.10 8.20
C LEU A 68 4.86 3.73 7.64
N ILE A 69 4.02 2.73 7.90
CA ILE A 69 4.13 1.38 7.35
C ILE A 69 2.76 0.99 6.82
N ILE A 70 2.69 0.51 5.58
CA ILE A 70 1.45 -0.01 4.97
C ILE A 70 1.74 -1.40 4.44
N TYR A 71 0.96 -2.40 4.84
CA TYR A 71 1.21 -3.78 4.45
C TYR A 71 -0.06 -4.62 4.27
N ASP A 72 0.05 -5.69 3.50
CA ASP A 72 -0.97 -6.74 3.36
C ASP A 72 -0.68 -7.86 4.37
N ASP A 73 -1.62 -8.12 5.29
CA ASP A 73 -1.46 -9.18 6.29
C ASP A 73 -1.52 -10.60 5.71
N LYS A 74 -1.92 -10.76 4.45
CA LYS A 74 -1.98 -12.05 3.76
C LYS A 74 -0.76 -12.35 2.90
N GLN A 75 0.08 -11.36 2.61
CA GLN A 75 1.18 -11.50 1.65
C GLN A 75 2.50 -11.01 2.25
N LYS A 76 3.44 -11.95 2.44
CA LYS A 76 4.80 -11.65 2.87
C LYS A 76 5.47 -10.66 1.92
N ARG A 77 6.34 -9.79 2.47
CA ARG A 77 7.12 -8.76 1.76
C ARG A 77 6.28 -7.75 0.99
N LYS A 78 4.96 -7.72 1.17
CA LYS A 78 4.07 -6.81 0.48
C LYS A 78 3.75 -5.62 1.36
N TYR A 79 4.67 -4.66 1.35
CA TYR A 79 4.56 -3.46 2.15
C TYR A 79 5.20 -2.26 1.46
N ILE A 80 4.85 -1.08 1.94
CA ILE A 80 5.51 0.19 1.65
C ILE A 80 5.68 0.96 2.94
N THR A 81 6.61 1.90 2.94
CA THR A 81 6.91 2.81 4.05
C THR A 81 6.90 4.25 3.56
N ASN A 82 7.03 5.22 4.48
CA ASN A 82 7.26 6.61 4.09
C ASN A 82 8.55 6.85 3.29
N GLU A 83 9.46 5.88 3.24
CA GLU A 83 10.75 5.97 2.54
C GLU A 83 10.80 5.06 1.31
N SER A 84 9.71 4.37 1.00
CA SER A 84 9.59 3.70 -0.30
C SER A 84 9.75 4.74 -1.40
N ARG A 85 10.47 4.37 -2.49
CA ARG A 85 10.68 5.24 -3.67
C ARG A 85 9.35 5.89 -4.07
N GLU A 86 9.44 7.07 -4.69
CA GLU A 86 8.29 7.79 -5.23
C GLU A 86 7.55 6.92 -6.26
N ILE A 87 6.60 6.14 -5.76
CA ILE A 87 5.63 5.39 -6.54
C ILE A 87 4.41 6.29 -6.62
N SER A 88 3.89 6.44 -7.83
CA SER A 88 2.74 7.31 -8.05
C SER A 88 1.53 6.84 -7.26
N PHE A 89 0.58 7.75 -7.09
CA PHE A 89 -0.52 7.53 -6.18
C PHE A 89 -1.42 6.36 -6.62
N GLU A 90 -1.67 6.24 -7.93
CA GLU A 90 -2.41 5.12 -8.52
C GLU A 90 -1.63 3.80 -8.42
N ASP A 91 -0.31 3.86 -8.64
CA ASP A 91 0.54 2.66 -8.66
C ASP A 91 0.59 1.98 -7.29
N VAL A 92 0.59 2.75 -6.21
CA VAL A 92 0.60 2.17 -4.86
C VAL A 92 -0.63 1.31 -4.60
N VAL A 93 -1.82 1.77 -4.96
CA VAL A 93 -3.05 0.97 -4.79
C VAL A 93 -3.01 -0.28 -5.68
N GLY A 94 -2.45 -0.15 -6.88
CA GLY A 94 -2.23 -1.26 -7.81
C GLY A 94 -1.30 -2.34 -7.27
N LEU A 95 -0.26 -1.98 -6.50
CA LEU A 95 0.66 -2.95 -5.88
C LEU A 95 -0.08 -3.93 -4.97
N PHE A 96 -1.11 -3.46 -4.27
CA PHE A 96 -1.88 -4.27 -3.34
C PHE A 96 -2.92 -5.18 -4.00
N ARG A 97 -3.17 -5.03 -5.30
CA ARG A 97 -4.06 -5.92 -6.05
C ARG A 97 -3.54 -7.35 -6.04
N THR A 98 -4.46 -8.28 -5.85
CA THR A 98 -4.20 -9.71 -6.02
C THR A 98 -3.89 -10.01 -7.50
N ARG A 99 -3.25 -11.16 -7.74
CA ARG A 99 -3.01 -11.63 -9.12
C ARG A 99 -4.32 -11.87 -9.86
N GLN A 100 -5.36 -12.30 -9.15
CA GLN A 100 -6.68 -12.56 -9.72
C GLN A 100 -7.35 -11.26 -10.17
N GLU A 101 -7.36 -10.21 -9.34
CA GLU A 101 -7.93 -8.91 -9.72
C GLU A 101 -7.21 -8.32 -10.93
N ARG A 102 -5.88 -8.36 -10.96
CA ARG A 102 -5.09 -7.93 -12.13
C ARG A 102 -5.43 -8.72 -13.40
N ARG A 103 -5.69 -10.02 -13.26
CA ARG A 103 -6.07 -10.87 -14.40
C ARG A 103 -7.45 -10.52 -14.94
N VAL A 104 -8.43 -10.31 -14.05
CA VAL A 104 -9.81 -9.93 -14.43
C VAL A 104 -9.80 -8.58 -15.15
N GLU A 105 -9.14 -7.58 -14.59
CA GLU A 105 -9.03 -6.25 -15.21
C GLU A 105 -8.36 -6.32 -16.60
N MET A 106 -7.29 -7.10 -16.74
CA MET A 106 -6.64 -7.30 -18.04
C MET A 106 -7.57 -7.98 -19.05
N GLN A 107 -8.36 -8.96 -18.64
CA GLN A 107 -9.36 -9.61 -19.50
C GLN A 107 -10.45 -8.62 -19.95
N GLU A 108 -10.92 -7.75 -19.05
CA GLU A 108 -11.89 -6.70 -19.39
C GLU A 108 -11.32 -5.68 -20.37
N ILE A 109 -10.08 -5.23 -20.17
CA ILE A 109 -9.40 -4.31 -21.09
C ILE A 109 -9.26 -4.94 -22.48
N LEU A 110 -8.80 -6.19 -22.54
CA LEU A 110 -8.69 -6.93 -23.81
C LEU A 110 -10.04 -7.05 -24.50
N ALA A 111 -11.10 -7.42 -23.77
CA ALA A 111 -12.45 -7.53 -24.33
C ALA A 111 -12.96 -6.20 -24.92
N ARG A 112 -12.73 -5.07 -24.23
CA ARG A 112 -13.07 -3.74 -24.73
C ARG A 112 -12.29 -3.37 -25.99
N LEU A 113 -10.98 -3.61 -25.99
CA LEU A 113 -10.11 -3.35 -27.16
C LEU A 113 -10.55 -4.16 -28.38
N HIS A 114 -10.83 -5.45 -28.19
CA HIS A 114 -11.35 -6.31 -29.25
C HIS A 114 -12.68 -5.80 -29.81
N ALA A 115 -13.61 -5.38 -28.95
CA ALA A 115 -14.90 -4.82 -29.36
C ALA A 115 -14.74 -3.52 -30.17
N THR A 116 -13.84 -2.63 -29.76
CA THR A 116 -13.55 -1.38 -30.49
C THR A 116 -12.89 -1.62 -31.84
N CYS A 117 -11.96 -2.59 -31.94
CA CYS A 117 -11.33 -2.93 -33.22
C CYS A 117 -12.31 -3.57 -34.21
N SER A 118 -13.22 -4.44 -33.74
CA SER A 118 -14.24 -5.04 -34.62
C SER A 118 -15.22 -4.01 -35.22
N LEU A 119 -15.50 -2.93 -34.49
CA LEU A 119 -16.34 -1.83 -34.96
C LEU A 119 -15.61 -0.91 -35.96
N ALA A 120 -14.29 -0.80 -35.85
CA ALA A 120 -13.47 0.00 -36.76
C ALA A 120 -13.21 -0.70 -38.12
N SER A 121 -13.17 -2.04 -38.16
CA SER A 121 -13.02 -2.82 -39.41
C SER A 121 -14.33 -3.06 -40.18
N SER A 122 -15.48 -2.59 -39.68
CA SER A 122 -16.79 -2.74 -40.32
C SER A 122 -17.29 -1.45 -40.99
N LYS A 123 -16.41 -0.49 -41.24
CA LYS A 123 -16.65 0.73 -42.03
C LYS A 123 -15.69 0.77 -43.21
#